data_AF-A0A084GWB0-F1
#
_entry.id   AF-A0A084GWB0-F1
#
_cell.length_a   1.000
_cell.length_b   1.000
_cell.length_c   1.000
_cell.angle_alpha   90.00
_cell.angle_beta   90.00
_cell.angle_gamma   90.00
#
_symmetry.space_group_name_H-M   'P 1'
#
loop_
_entity.id
_entity.type
_entity.pdbx_description
1 polymer ?
#
loop_
_entity_poly.entity_id
_entity_poly.type
_entity_poly.pdbx_seq_one_letter_code
_entity_poly.pdbx_strand_id
1 'polypeptide(L)'
;MKQRISRERYDFEKATEQMWVEEAERALKGKSIETLSRKTYEGITLRPVYTEQNSRAAHQIPRHLEKQNGWEVSQKLQKSKTPEELKAEIHEALKCGQDTIHLEDVSFLNTYEDIQIAFENTELSATPFHISLKENIGFFPIFTAFLKNRNGSGRFAFDPLGEWIESGGSCMPITEKLDAAADMMKALEEANLPDVKTILLDGQIYRNAGASAKEELAYTFANAIELFNALKDRGVPVDVIAGRTAFSFSAAAPFFMEIAKFRAAKKLWAAVLNGFGADPEKFPIDLHAATSLITKTKHDIHVNMLRAATEAFSAAAGGVSSLSISPFDEVLGMPGKTGERVARNTHYVLKEESHLAKVQDPAAGSWYIEELTSELAEQSWKEIQAIETLGGFAETAKNEYIQNHLSSLLEKRLEDISKRSVQLIGTNVYANLQESAYEAKAEEKVKPDKSTAHSAPDIAKWIQDAYTVKATELNSLMYRDDLQDGVKPLLQKRLSEPFEELRAASSRFKEETGSFPFIQVVVFGEPIDYKARLDFTAGLLAAGGVEAKITAMDEAEADKPVILCGTDEEYGLLDLKNLSEKHPLFLAGRFKTEYAASLYQGMNVHEFLKNLHSHLGVK
;
A
#
# COMPACT_ATOMS: atom_id res chain seq x y z
N MET A 1 -27.64 -1.02 -43.70
CA MET A 1 -28.30 -0.35 -42.55
C MET A 1 -27.31 0.51 -41.76
N LYS A 2 -26.50 1.34 -42.43
CA LYS A 2 -25.64 2.37 -41.82
C LYS A 2 -26.33 3.72 -41.98
N GLN A 3 -27.34 3.99 -41.15
CA GLN A 3 -27.82 5.34 -40.95
C GLN A 3 -26.97 5.96 -39.83
N ARG A 4 -26.06 6.84 -40.27
CA ARG A 4 -25.49 7.91 -39.45
C ARG A 4 -26.62 8.51 -38.62
N ILE A 5 -26.54 8.37 -37.30
CA ILE A 5 -27.29 9.21 -36.38
C ILE A 5 -26.86 10.64 -36.72
N SER A 6 -27.77 11.37 -37.34
CA SER A 6 -27.63 12.79 -37.60
C SER A 6 -27.42 13.48 -36.27
N ARG A 7 -26.31 14.21 -36.14
CA ARG A 7 -26.19 15.30 -35.16
C ARG A 7 -27.37 16.24 -35.40
N GLU A 8 -28.44 16.08 -34.64
CA GLU A 8 -29.29 17.21 -34.29
C GLU A 8 -28.35 18.18 -33.58
N ARG A 9 -27.88 19.19 -34.32
CA ARG A 9 -27.17 20.32 -33.77
C ARG A 9 -28.19 21.05 -32.92
N TYR A 10 -28.05 20.96 -31.61
CA TYR A 10 -28.69 21.91 -30.73
C TYR A 10 -28.23 23.33 -31.15
N ASP A 11 -29.17 24.27 -31.26
CA ASP A 11 -28.99 25.69 -31.64
C ASP A 11 -28.22 26.52 -30.59
N PHE A 12 -27.28 25.92 -29.87
CA PHE A 12 -26.44 26.63 -28.91
C PHE A 12 -25.11 27.02 -29.54
N GLU A 13 -24.60 28.19 -29.18
CA GLU A 13 -23.21 28.54 -29.45
C GLU A 13 -22.30 27.49 -28.81
N LYS A 14 -21.23 27.10 -29.52
CA LYS A 14 -20.28 26.11 -29.02
C LYS A 14 -19.59 26.69 -27.78
N ALA A 15 -19.85 26.11 -26.62
CA ALA A 15 -19.18 26.48 -25.38
C ALA A 15 -17.66 26.42 -25.54
N THR A 16 -16.98 27.47 -25.07
CA THR A 16 -15.51 27.57 -25.06
C THR A 16 -14.97 27.35 -23.65
N GLU A 17 -13.69 27.00 -23.54
CA GLU A 17 -13.02 26.89 -22.23
C GLU A 17 -13.12 28.22 -21.47
N GLN A 18 -12.94 29.35 -22.15
CA GLN A 18 -13.06 30.68 -21.54
C GLN A 18 -14.44 30.94 -20.94
N MET A 19 -15.52 30.61 -21.65
CA MET A 19 -16.89 30.75 -21.12
C MET A 19 -17.10 29.91 -19.86
N TRP A 20 -16.52 28.72 -19.80
CA TRP A 20 -16.58 27.87 -18.61
C TRP A 20 -15.78 28.48 -17.44
N VAL A 21 -14.57 29.01 -17.70
CA VAL A 21 -13.75 29.67 -16.67
C VAL A 21 -14.50 30.85 -16.08
N GLU A 22 -15.07 31.72 -16.91
CA GLU A 22 -15.83 32.89 -16.45
C GLU A 22 -17.03 32.51 -15.57
N GLU A 23 -17.75 31.45 -15.92
CA GLU A 23 -18.86 30.94 -15.11
C GLU A 23 -18.39 30.30 -13.79
N ALA A 24 -17.30 29.54 -13.83
CA ALA A 24 -16.71 28.92 -12.66
C ALA A 24 -16.22 29.97 -11.65
N GLU A 25 -15.52 31.01 -12.11
CA GLU A 25 -15.07 32.11 -11.24
C GLU A 25 -16.26 32.90 -10.67
N ARG A 26 -17.33 33.07 -11.43
CA ARG A 26 -18.59 33.65 -10.92
C ARG A 26 -19.18 32.81 -9.79
N ALA A 27 -19.25 31.49 -9.96
CA ALA A 27 -19.73 30.56 -8.92
C ALA A 27 -18.83 30.58 -7.67
N LEU A 28 -17.52 30.81 -7.84
CA LEU A 28 -16.55 30.99 -6.76
C LEU A 28 -16.54 32.39 -6.14
N LYS A 29 -17.56 33.23 -6.42
CA LYS A 29 -17.67 34.61 -5.94
C LYS A 29 -16.46 35.47 -6.31
N GLY A 30 -15.94 35.29 -7.53
CA GLY A 30 -14.81 36.04 -8.09
C GLY A 30 -13.43 35.52 -7.71
N LYS A 31 -13.33 34.38 -7.00
CA LYS A 31 -12.03 33.70 -6.81
C LYS A 31 -11.64 32.96 -8.09
N SER A 32 -10.34 32.97 -8.39
CA SER A 32 -9.82 32.26 -9.55
C SER A 32 -10.02 30.75 -9.46
N ILE A 33 -10.27 30.10 -10.59
CA ILE A 33 -10.37 28.63 -10.68
C ILE A 33 -9.10 27.91 -10.19
N GLU A 34 -7.94 28.57 -10.23
CA GLU A 34 -6.68 28.02 -9.74
C GLU A 34 -6.70 27.74 -8.24
N THR A 35 -7.62 28.36 -7.50
CA THR A 35 -7.83 28.06 -6.08
C THR A 35 -8.41 26.66 -5.83
N LEU A 36 -8.95 26.02 -6.87
CA LEU A 36 -9.41 24.62 -6.85
C LEU A 36 -8.30 23.62 -7.19
N SER A 37 -7.15 24.10 -7.67
CA SER A 37 -6.01 23.25 -8.00
C SER A 37 -5.43 22.63 -6.73
N ARG A 38 -5.14 21.32 -6.78
CA ARG A 38 -4.63 20.57 -5.63
C ARG A 38 -3.24 20.01 -5.94
N LYS A 39 -2.25 20.37 -5.10
CA LYS A 39 -0.92 19.76 -5.17
C LYS A 39 -0.93 18.39 -4.49
N THR A 40 -0.42 17.37 -5.17
CA THR A 40 -0.31 16.00 -4.63
C THR A 40 1.05 15.76 -3.98
N TYR A 41 1.22 14.59 -3.34
CA TYR A 41 2.50 14.19 -2.76
C TYR A 41 3.55 13.90 -3.84
N GLU A 42 3.12 13.45 -5.01
CA GLU A 42 3.92 13.18 -6.20
C GLU A 42 4.52 14.46 -6.82
N GLY A 43 4.17 15.64 -6.30
CA GLY A 43 4.60 16.93 -6.84
C GLY A 43 3.80 17.39 -8.06
N ILE A 44 2.66 16.75 -8.33
CA ILE A 44 1.76 17.06 -9.45
C ILE A 44 0.67 18.04 -8.99
N THR A 45 0.31 18.99 -9.85
CA THR A 45 -0.81 19.91 -9.59
C THR A 45 -2.03 19.45 -10.37
N LEU A 46 -3.01 18.91 -9.66
CA LEU A 46 -4.29 18.51 -10.25
C LEU A 46 -5.11 19.76 -10.55
N ARG A 47 -5.48 19.91 -11.83
CA ARG A 47 -6.36 20.97 -12.29
C ARG A 47 -7.83 20.57 -12.12
N PRO A 48 -8.76 21.53 -12.00
CA PRO A 48 -10.18 21.22 -11.87
C PRO A 48 -10.77 20.56 -13.14
N VAL A 49 -10.22 20.86 -14.33
CA VAL A 49 -10.72 20.32 -15.61
C VAL A 49 -9.55 20.02 -16.56
N TYR A 50 -9.65 18.88 -17.25
CA TYR A 50 -8.73 18.45 -18.31
C TYR A 50 -9.51 18.33 -19.63
N THR A 51 -8.95 18.88 -20.70
CA THR A 51 -9.55 18.96 -22.04
C THR A 51 -8.54 18.54 -23.11
N GLU A 52 -9.01 18.36 -24.34
CA GLU A 52 -8.14 18.13 -25.50
C GLU A 52 -7.13 19.26 -25.73
N GLN A 53 -7.49 20.51 -25.43
CA GLN A 53 -6.65 21.68 -25.68
C GLN A 53 -5.55 21.84 -24.61
N ASN A 54 -5.80 21.33 -23.40
CA ASN A 54 -4.94 21.56 -22.25
C ASN A 54 -4.24 20.28 -21.73
N SER A 55 -4.37 19.16 -22.43
CA SER A 55 -3.65 17.92 -22.17
C SER A 55 -2.63 17.64 -23.28
N ARG A 56 -1.46 17.11 -22.90
CA ARG A 56 -0.40 16.62 -23.80
C ARG A 56 -0.73 15.24 -24.38
N ALA A 57 -1.96 14.76 -24.19
CA ALA A 57 -2.40 13.39 -24.46
C ALA A 57 -2.41 13.08 -25.98
N ALA A 58 -1.23 12.77 -26.53
CA ALA A 58 -1.04 12.30 -27.90
C ALA A 58 -0.52 10.85 -27.98
N HIS A 59 0.02 10.30 -26.89
CA HIS A 59 0.64 8.97 -26.88
C HIS A 59 -0.23 7.95 -26.16
N GLN A 60 -1.01 7.20 -26.93
CA GLN A 60 -1.69 6.00 -26.43
C GLN A 60 -0.64 4.93 -26.11
N ILE A 61 -0.78 4.27 -24.96
CA ILE A 61 -0.01 3.06 -24.67
C ILE A 61 -0.43 2.01 -25.72
N PRO A 62 0.51 1.31 -26.37
CA PRO A 62 0.15 0.32 -27.38
C PRO A 62 -0.75 -0.78 -26.78
N ARG A 63 -1.95 -0.94 -27.35
CA ARG A 63 -3.00 -1.83 -26.81
C ARG A 63 -2.70 -3.34 -26.91
N HIS A 64 -1.64 -3.71 -27.62
CA HIS A 64 -1.34 -5.12 -27.92
C HIS A 64 -0.53 -5.83 -26.84
N LEU A 65 -0.11 -5.11 -25.79
CA LEU A 65 0.70 -5.63 -24.69
C LEU A 65 -0.10 -6.21 -23.52
N GLU A 66 -1.43 -6.18 -23.57
CA GLU A 66 -2.28 -6.64 -22.46
C GLU A 66 -2.87 -8.03 -22.72
N LYS A 67 -2.84 -8.91 -21.70
CA LYS A 67 -3.51 -10.21 -21.73
C LYS A 67 -4.99 -10.02 -22.07
N GLN A 68 -5.50 -10.81 -23.02
CA GLN A 68 -6.94 -10.94 -23.20
C GLN A 68 -7.48 -11.72 -21.99
N ASN A 69 -8.51 -11.19 -21.30
CA ASN A 69 -9.25 -11.77 -20.16
C ASN A 69 -9.01 -11.15 -18.75
N GLY A 70 -8.45 -9.94 -18.64
CA GLY A 70 -8.32 -9.23 -17.37
C GLY A 70 -7.10 -9.67 -16.56
N TRP A 71 -7.26 -9.81 -15.23
CA TRP A 71 -6.17 -10.11 -14.29
C TRP A 71 -6.33 -11.49 -13.64
N GLU A 72 -5.24 -12.10 -13.19
CA GLU A 72 -5.24 -13.33 -12.39
C GLU A 72 -5.60 -13.05 -10.92
N VAL A 73 -6.52 -13.84 -10.34
CA VAL A 73 -6.84 -13.83 -8.90
C VAL A 73 -5.73 -14.54 -8.14
N SER A 74 -4.91 -13.78 -7.41
CA SER A 74 -3.68 -14.26 -6.78
C SER A 74 -3.72 -14.07 -5.26
N GLN A 75 -4.70 -14.65 -4.59
CA GLN A 75 -4.89 -14.47 -3.14
C GLN A 75 -3.87 -15.27 -2.31
N LYS A 76 -3.35 -14.65 -1.25
CA LYS A 76 -2.35 -15.26 -0.35
C LYS A 76 -2.92 -16.49 0.37
N LEU A 77 -2.22 -17.62 0.27
CA LEU A 77 -2.46 -18.82 1.07
C LEU A 77 -1.52 -18.76 2.27
N GLN A 78 -2.09 -18.72 3.47
CA GLN A 78 -1.37 -18.31 4.68
C GLN A 78 -1.74 -19.12 5.93
N LYS A 79 -2.71 -20.04 5.82
CA LYS A 79 -3.16 -20.84 6.96
C LYS A 79 -2.29 -22.05 7.21
N SER A 80 -1.71 -22.58 6.15
CA SER A 80 -1.00 -23.86 6.20
C SER A 80 0.36 -23.75 6.88
N LYS A 81 0.66 -24.75 7.71
CA LYS A 81 1.96 -24.96 8.36
C LYS A 81 2.55 -26.33 8.09
N THR A 82 1.84 -27.20 7.36
CA THR A 82 2.36 -28.48 6.86
C THR A 82 2.05 -28.66 5.37
N PRO A 83 2.76 -29.59 4.69
CA PRO A 83 2.48 -29.93 3.29
C PRO A 83 1.02 -30.37 3.04
N GLU A 84 0.44 -31.18 3.93
CA GLU A 84 -0.93 -31.68 3.80
C GLU A 84 -1.97 -30.58 3.96
N GLU A 85 -1.75 -29.66 4.90
CA GLU A 85 -2.59 -28.47 5.06
C GLU A 85 -2.53 -27.61 3.80
N LEU A 86 -1.32 -27.41 3.24
CA LEU A 86 -1.13 -26.60 2.04
C LEU A 86 -1.82 -27.23 0.82
N LYS A 87 -1.73 -28.55 0.66
CA LYS A 87 -2.48 -29.27 -0.38
C LYS A 87 -3.98 -28.99 -0.27
N ALA A 88 -4.54 -29.10 0.93
CA ALA A 88 -5.95 -28.83 1.17
C ALA A 88 -6.32 -27.36 0.89
N GLU A 89 -5.47 -26.41 1.30
CA GLU A 89 -5.66 -24.99 1.07
C GLU A 89 -5.60 -24.63 -0.43
N ILE A 90 -4.64 -25.18 -1.19
CA ILE A 90 -4.54 -25.02 -2.65
C ILE A 90 -5.81 -25.54 -3.32
N HIS A 91 -6.24 -26.77 -3.01
CA HIS A 91 -7.41 -27.38 -3.67
C HIS A 91 -8.69 -26.59 -3.41
N GLU A 92 -8.89 -26.11 -2.18
CA GLU A 92 -10.06 -25.29 -1.84
C GLU A 92 -10.00 -23.90 -2.52
N ALA A 93 -8.81 -23.29 -2.59
CA ALA A 93 -8.61 -22.01 -3.26
C ALA A 93 -8.94 -22.10 -4.77
N LEU A 94 -8.41 -23.12 -5.47
CA LEU A 94 -8.67 -23.35 -6.89
C LEU A 94 -10.15 -23.66 -7.15
N LYS A 95 -10.79 -24.45 -6.29
CA LYS A 95 -12.23 -24.71 -6.36
C LYS A 95 -13.07 -23.43 -6.20
N CYS A 96 -12.56 -22.47 -5.46
CA CYS A 96 -13.15 -21.13 -5.32
C CYS A 96 -12.72 -20.15 -6.44
N GLY A 97 -12.06 -20.66 -7.48
CA GLY A 97 -11.59 -19.99 -8.70
C GLY A 97 -10.46 -18.98 -8.49
N GLN A 98 -9.57 -19.28 -7.56
CA GLN A 98 -8.24 -18.69 -7.56
C GLN A 98 -7.46 -19.11 -8.82
N ASP A 99 -6.74 -18.18 -9.45
CA ASP A 99 -5.99 -18.43 -10.68
C ASP A 99 -4.51 -18.76 -10.39
N THR A 100 -3.96 -18.23 -9.29
CA THR A 100 -2.52 -18.33 -8.95
C THR A 100 -2.32 -18.91 -7.55
N ILE A 101 -1.38 -19.84 -7.37
CA ILE A 101 -0.96 -20.32 -6.04
C ILE A 101 0.01 -19.32 -5.43
N HIS A 102 -0.44 -18.49 -4.49
CA HIS A 102 0.35 -17.41 -3.91
C HIS A 102 0.80 -17.76 -2.48
N LEU A 103 2.09 -18.01 -2.29
CA LEU A 103 2.73 -18.37 -1.02
C LEU A 103 3.72 -17.30 -0.57
N GLU A 104 3.54 -16.80 0.65
CA GLU A 104 4.46 -15.85 1.29
C GLU A 104 5.38 -16.51 2.32
N ASP A 105 5.04 -17.74 2.72
CA ASP A 105 5.76 -18.57 3.67
C ASP A 105 5.90 -19.98 3.09
N VAL A 106 7.14 -20.42 2.94
CA VAL A 106 7.51 -21.77 2.47
C VAL A 106 8.41 -22.49 3.47
N SER A 107 8.57 -21.98 4.70
CA SER A 107 9.54 -22.51 5.66
C SER A 107 9.22 -23.95 6.13
N PHE A 108 7.99 -24.39 5.93
CA PHE A 108 7.54 -25.74 6.26
C PHE A 108 7.71 -26.75 5.11
N LEU A 109 8.09 -26.29 3.90
CA LEU A 109 8.38 -27.15 2.74
C LEU A 109 9.89 -27.39 2.65
N ASN A 110 10.37 -28.41 3.34
CA ASN A 110 11.80 -28.61 3.56
C ASN A 110 12.45 -29.59 2.57
N THR A 111 11.68 -30.54 2.06
CA THR A 111 12.18 -31.64 1.24
C THR A 111 11.45 -31.72 -0.10
N TYR A 112 12.02 -32.49 -1.03
CA TYR A 112 11.33 -32.81 -2.29
C TYR A 112 9.98 -33.51 -2.03
N GLU A 113 9.90 -34.38 -1.02
CA GLU A 113 8.67 -35.09 -0.64
C GLU A 113 7.59 -34.14 -0.11
N ASP A 114 7.98 -33.14 0.70
CA ASP A 114 7.05 -32.10 1.16
C ASP A 114 6.40 -31.35 -0.01
N ILE A 115 7.19 -30.99 -1.03
CA ILE A 115 6.69 -30.33 -2.24
C ILE A 115 5.77 -31.27 -3.03
N GLN A 116 6.11 -32.56 -3.14
CA GLN A 116 5.24 -33.54 -3.80
C GLN A 116 3.89 -33.67 -3.11
N ILE A 117 3.87 -33.70 -1.77
CA ILE A 117 2.63 -33.78 -0.99
C ILE A 117 1.82 -32.49 -1.17
N ALA A 118 2.44 -31.33 -0.98
CA ALA A 118 1.77 -30.04 -1.06
C ALA A 118 1.13 -29.78 -2.43
N PHE A 119 1.80 -30.17 -3.52
CA PHE A 119 1.35 -29.93 -4.90
C PHE A 119 0.73 -31.17 -5.57
N GLU A 120 0.37 -32.19 -4.79
CA GLU A 120 -0.24 -33.39 -5.34
C GLU A 120 -1.54 -33.06 -6.10
N ASN A 121 -1.69 -33.60 -7.31
CA ASN A 121 -2.80 -33.34 -8.22
C ASN A 121 -2.98 -31.85 -8.61
N THR A 122 -1.91 -31.07 -8.59
CA THR A 122 -1.90 -29.67 -9.04
C THR A 122 -1.16 -29.55 -10.37
N GLU A 123 -1.81 -29.00 -11.40
CA GLU A 123 -1.20 -28.79 -12.71
C GLU A 123 -0.56 -27.39 -12.80
N LEU A 124 0.77 -27.33 -12.60
CA LEU A 124 1.53 -26.08 -12.56
C LEU A 124 1.77 -25.42 -13.93
N SER A 125 1.48 -26.11 -15.03
CA SER A 125 1.39 -25.51 -16.36
C SER A 125 0.14 -24.66 -16.54
N ALA A 126 -0.98 -25.06 -15.91
CA ALA A 126 -2.27 -24.36 -15.99
C ALA A 126 -2.48 -23.37 -14.85
N THR A 127 -1.85 -23.62 -13.69
CA THR A 127 -2.01 -22.82 -12.48
C THR A 127 -0.67 -22.19 -12.10
N PRO A 128 -0.42 -20.92 -12.48
CA PRO A 128 0.84 -20.27 -12.15
C PRO A 128 1.05 -20.16 -10.63
N PHE A 129 2.30 -20.18 -10.20
CA PHE A 129 2.66 -19.92 -8.79
C PHE A 129 3.24 -18.51 -8.60
N HIS A 130 3.08 -17.99 -7.39
CA HIS A 130 3.73 -16.78 -6.89
C HIS A 130 4.29 -17.12 -5.52
N ILE A 131 5.61 -17.33 -5.43
CA ILE A 131 6.25 -17.82 -4.20
C ILE A 131 7.31 -16.83 -3.73
N SER A 132 7.10 -16.24 -2.57
CA SER A 132 8.07 -15.39 -1.86
C SER A 132 9.24 -16.25 -1.35
N LEU A 133 10.46 -15.97 -1.83
CA LEU A 133 11.66 -16.65 -1.32
C LEU A 133 12.17 -15.97 -0.06
N LYS A 134 12.30 -14.64 -0.06
CA LYS A 134 12.98 -13.88 1.01
C LYS A 134 14.33 -14.55 1.33
N GLU A 135 14.54 -14.94 2.57
CA GLU A 135 15.75 -15.65 3.01
C GLU A 135 15.72 -17.17 2.75
N ASN A 136 14.60 -17.74 2.27
CA ASN A 136 14.45 -19.17 1.99
C ASN A 136 14.95 -19.57 0.59
N ILE A 137 16.11 -19.06 0.17
CA ILE A 137 16.67 -19.31 -1.16
C ILE A 137 16.92 -20.81 -1.41
N GLY A 138 17.19 -21.59 -0.37
CA GLY A 138 17.33 -23.05 -0.41
C GLY A 138 16.07 -23.80 -0.86
N PHE A 139 14.90 -23.17 -0.86
CA PHE A 139 13.67 -23.73 -1.43
C PHE A 139 13.72 -23.80 -2.97
N PHE A 140 14.33 -22.79 -3.61
CA PHE A 140 14.40 -22.68 -5.08
C PHE A 140 14.96 -23.94 -5.77
N PRO A 141 16.12 -24.51 -5.39
CA PRO A 141 16.68 -25.67 -6.08
C PRO A 141 15.77 -26.90 -5.97
N ILE A 142 15.13 -27.12 -4.82
CA ILE A 142 14.25 -28.26 -4.59
C ILE A 142 12.96 -28.12 -5.41
N PHE A 143 12.36 -26.93 -5.43
CA PHE A 143 11.17 -26.67 -6.24
C PHE A 143 11.48 -26.70 -7.75
N THR A 144 12.65 -26.23 -8.17
CA THR A 144 13.09 -26.31 -9.57
C THR A 144 13.30 -27.76 -10.01
N ALA A 145 13.89 -28.62 -9.16
CA ALA A 145 13.96 -30.05 -9.41
C ALA A 145 12.57 -30.69 -9.50
N PHE A 146 11.60 -30.22 -8.71
CA PHE A 146 10.20 -30.63 -8.81
C PHE A 146 9.54 -30.17 -10.11
N LEU A 147 9.81 -28.95 -10.60
CA LEU A 147 9.27 -28.48 -11.88
C LEU A 147 9.88 -29.20 -13.08
N LYS A 148 11.09 -29.74 -12.96
CA LYS A 148 11.76 -30.47 -14.04
C LYS A 148 10.87 -31.62 -14.52
N ASN A 149 10.61 -31.64 -15.83
CA ASN A 149 9.70 -32.57 -16.52
C ASN A 149 8.19 -32.40 -16.27
N ARG A 150 7.74 -31.39 -15.51
CA ARG A 150 6.32 -31.13 -15.25
C ARG A 150 5.73 -29.97 -16.06
N ASN A 151 6.58 -29.18 -16.72
CA ASN A 151 6.28 -27.83 -17.20
C ASN A 151 5.72 -26.93 -16.06
N GLY A 152 5.96 -25.64 -16.12
CA GLY A 152 5.52 -24.75 -15.06
C GLY A 152 5.54 -23.31 -15.50
N SER A 153 4.59 -22.54 -14.96
CA SER A 153 4.56 -21.10 -15.09
C SER A 153 4.45 -20.47 -13.72
N GLY A 154 5.00 -19.26 -13.55
CA GLY A 154 4.92 -18.58 -12.27
C GLY A 154 6.13 -17.73 -11.98
N ARG A 155 6.28 -17.33 -10.72
CA ARG A 155 7.35 -16.46 -10.27
C ARG A 155 7.82 -16.87 -8.88
N PHE A 156 9.13 -16.99 -8.74
CA PHE A 156 9.80 -16.83 -7.47
C PHE A 156 10.00 -15.34 -7.25
N ALA A 157 9.51 -14.83 -6.13
CA ALA A 157 9.70 -13.46 -5.70
C ALA A 157 10.97 -13.38 -4.87
N PHE A 158 12.06 -13.00 -5.54
CA PHE A 158 13.36 -12.72 -4.96
C PHE A 158 13.79 -11.32 -5.37
N ASP A 159 14.08 -10.46 -4.39
CA ASP A 159 14.56 -9.10 -4.60
C ASP A 159 15.79 -8.85 -3.72
N PRO A 160 17.01 -9.18 -4.21
CA PRO A 160 18.22 -9.10 -3.40
C PRO A 160 18.44 -7.75 -2.70
N LEU A 161 18.14 -6.65 -3.40
CA LEU A 161 18.40 -5.29 -2.93
C LEU A 161 17.18 -4.71 -2.19
N GLY A 162 15.96 -5.04 -2.62
CA GLY A 162 14.72 -4.67 -1.94
C GLY A 162 14.61 -5.29 -0.55
N GLU A 163 14.88 -6.59 -0.43
CA GLU A 163 14.89 -7.30 0.87
C GLU A 163 15.96 -6.73 1.82
N TRP A 164 17.11 -6.31 1.26
CA TRP A 164 18.20 -5.74 2.03
C TRP A 164 17.85 -4.36 2.60
N ILE A 165 17.30 -3.46 1.79
CA ILE A 165 16.88 -2.14 2.30
C ILE A 165 15.66 -2.26 3.23
N GLU A 166 14.75 -3.21 2.96
CA GLU A 166 13.57 -3.43 3.80
C GLU A 166 13.97 -3.84 5.22
N SER A 167 14.81 -4.89 5.34
CA SER A 167 15.21 -5.45 6.63
C SER A 167 16.39 -4.73 7.27
N GLY A 168 17.14 -3.91 6.50
CA GLY A 168 18.38 -3.27 6.92
C GLY A 168 19.58 -4.22 6.97
N GLY A 169 19.41 -5.47 6.56
CA GLY A 169 20.43 -6.51 6.63
C GLY A 169 20.20 -7.58 5.59
N SER A 170 21.02 -8.62 5.64
CA SER A 170 20.92 -9.75 4.72
C SER A 170 21.44 -10.99 5.42
N CYS A 171 20.95 -12.17 5.03
CA CYS A 171 21.48 -13.44 5.52
C CYS A 171 22.90 -13.73 4.99
N MET A 172 23.30 -13.14 3.85
CA MET A 172 24.61 -13.32 3.23
C MET A 172 25.07 -12.01 2.55
N PRO A 173 26.34 -11.83 2.16
CA PRO A 173 26.78 -10.64 1.46
C PRO A 173 25.94 -10.36 0.22
N ILE A 174 25.62 -9.09 -0.05
CA ILE A 174 24.78 -8.71 -1.20
C ILE A 174 25.36 -9.19 -2.54
N THR A 175 26.68 -9.22 -2.66
CA THR A 175 27.36 -9.77 -3.85
C THR A 175 27.00 -11.24 -4.07
N GLU A 176 26.92 -12.05 -3.01
CA GLU A 176 26.55 -13.47 -3.07
C GLU A 176 25.05 -13.65 -3.35
N LYS A 177 24.18 -12.78 -2.84
CA LYS A 177 22.74 -12.78 -3.23
C LYS A 177 22.57 -12.50 -4.73
N LEU A 178 23.35 -11.56 -5.28
CA LEU A 178 23.33 -11.24 -6.71
C LEU A 178 23.91 -12.38 -7.56
N ASP A 179 24.92 -13.09 -7.05
CA ASP A 179 25.43 -14.32 -7.68
C ASP A 179 24.33 -15.40 -7.71
N ALA A 180 23.63 -15.60 -6.59
CA ALA A 180 22.50 -16.52 -6.51
C ALA A 180 21.38 -16.16 -7.50
N ALA A 181 21.02 -14.87 -7.63
CA ALA A 181 20.04 -14.42 -8.62
C ALA A 181 20.45 -14.77 -10.06
N ALA A 182 21.73 -14.59 -10.41
CA ALA A 182 22.25 -14.96 -11.73
C ALA A 182 22.19 -16.48 -11.96
N ASP A 183 22.56 -17.27 -10.95
CA ASP A 183 22.58 -18.73 -11.05
C ASP A 183 21.17 -19.33 -11.07
N MET A 184 20.20 -18.73 -10.37
CA MET A 184 18.78 -19.09 -10.49
C MET A 184 18.28 -18.90 -11.93
N MET A 185 18.63 -17.79 -12.59
CA MET A 185 18.21 -17.55 -13.99
C MET A 185 18.84 -18.58 -14.93
N LYS A 186 20.13 -18.88 -14.79
CA LYS A 186 20.81 -19.92 -15.58
C LYS A 186 20.18 -21.29 -15.36
N ALA A 187 19.88 -21.64 -14.11
CA ALA A 187 19.25 -22.91 -13.77
C ALA A 187 17.88 -23.08 -14.44
N LEU A 188 17.08 -22.01 -14.56
CA LEU A 188 15.80 -22.07 -15.29
C LEU A 188 15.96 -22.21 -16.80
N GLU A 189 17.00 -21.61 -17.40
CA GLU A 189 17.35 -21.83 -18.81
C GLU A 189 17.74 -23.29 -19.06
N GLU A 190 18.62 -23.85 -18.22
CA GLU A 190 19.05 -25.25 -18.31
C GLU A 190 17.91 -26.25 -18.07
N ALA A 191 16.96 -25.89 -17.19
CA ALA A 191 15.76 -26.68 -16.94
C ALA A 191 14.68 -26.51 -18.01
N ASN A 192 14.87 -25.63 -19.01
CA ASN A 192 13.90 -25.29 -20.05
C ASN A 192 12.52 -24.89 -19.49
N LEU A 193 12.52 -23.96 -18.52
CA LEU A 193 11.31 -23.44 -17.87
C LEU A 193 11.05 -21.98 -18.27
N PRO A 194 10.74 -21.65 -19.54
CA PRO A 194 10.70 -20.26 -20.05
C PRO A 194 9.66 -19.36 -19.36
N ASP A 195 8.57 -19.92 -18.84
CA ASP A 195 7.45 -19.17 -18.22
C ASP A 195 7.60 -18.97 -16.71
N VAL A 196 8.77 -19.32 -16.14
CA VAL A 196 9.08 -19.15 -14.73
C VAL A 196 9.99 -17.95 -14.50
N LYS A 197 9.59 -17.02 -13.64
CA LYS A 197 10.39 -15.83 -13.29
C LYS A 197 11.14 -16.05 -11.99
N THR A 198 12.30 -15.41 -11.84
CA THR A 198 13.13 -15.50 -10.63
C THR A 198 13.14 -14.23 -9.80
N ILE A 199 12.84 -13.08 -10.42
CA ILE A 199 12.89 -11.77 -9.77
C ILE A 199 11.49 -11.18 -9.71
N LEU A 200 11.12 -10.67 -8.52
CA LEU A 200 9.97 -9.81 -8.33
C LEU A 200 10.43 -8.57 -7.57
N LEU A 201 10.52 -7.43 -8.25
CA LEU A 201 10.85 -6.17 -7.61
C LEU A 201 9.62 -5.62 -6.88
N ASP A 202 9.69 -5.56 -5.54
CA ASP A 202 8.52 -5.24 -4.72
C ASP A 202 8.48 -3.76 -4.32
N GLY A 203 7.64 -2.98 -4.99
CA GLY A 203 7.38 -1.58 -4.63
C GLY A 203 6.52 -1.39 -3.37
N GLN A 204 5.85 -2.45 -2.89
CA GLN A 204 5.01 -2.34 -1.70
C GLN A 204 5.81 -1.95 -0.46
N ILE A 205 7.08 -2.38 -0.36
CA ILE A 205 7.97 -2.03 0.76
C ILE A 205 8.15 -0.52 0.89
N TYR A 206 8.30 0.20 -0.23
CA TYR A 206 8.43 1.66 -0.24
C TYR A 206 7.10 2.33 0.07
N ARG A 207 5.99 1.79 -0.47
CA ARG A 207 4.65 2.32 -0.18
C ARG A 207 4.35 2.24 1.31
N ASN A 208 4.59 1.09 1.94
CA ASN A 208 4.38 0.88 3.36
C ASN A 208 5.31 1.74 4.23
N ALA A 209 6.45 2.15 3.69
CA ALA A 209 7.37 3.12 4.29
C ALA A 209 7.01 4.59 4.05
N GLY A 210 5.86 4.89 3.41
CA GLY A 210 5.33 6.24 3.25
C GLY A 210 5.43 6.86 1.85
N ALA A 211 5.96 6.13 0.86
CA ALA A 211 6.11 6.61 -0.51
C ALA A 211 4.80 7.15 -1.13
N SER A 212 4.91 8.17 -1.98
CA SER A 212 3.85 8.49 -2.95
C SER A 212 3.93 7.55 -4.16
N ALA A 213 3.01 7.67 -5.12
CA ALA A 213 3.09 6.87 -6.35
C ALA A 213 4.39 7.14 -7.12
N LYS A 214 4.94 8.35 -6.99
CA LYS A 214 6.20 8.76 -7.62
C LYS A 214 7.39 8.00 -7.03
N GLU A 215 7.60 8.08 -5.71
CA GLU A 215 8.71 7.41 -5.04
C GLU A 215 8.62 5.88 -5.15
N GLU A 216 7.40 5.32 -5.07
CA GLU A 216 7.19 3.88 -5.23
C GLU A 216 7.69 3.41 -6.60
N LEU A 217 7.32 4.10 -7.69
CA LEU A 217 7.85 3.79 -9.02
C LEU A 217 9.36 4.03 -9.11
N ALA A 218 9.83 5.18 -8.62
CA ALA A 218 11.22 5.58 -8.78
C ALA A 218 12.20 4.61 -8.10
N TYR A 219 11.94 4.24 -6.85
CA TYR A 219 12.83 3.35 -6.10
C TYR A 219 12.79 1.92 -6.63
N THR A 220 11.62 1.42 -7.05
CA THR A 220 11.53 0.10 -7.67
C THR A 220 12.27 0.02 -9.01
N PHE A 221 12.16 1.05 -9.87
CA PHE A 221 12.88 1.05 -11.15
C PHE A 221 14.37 1.39 -11.00
N ALA A 222 14.78 2.18 -10.01
CA ALA A 222 16.19 2.36 -9.68
C ALA A 222 16.83 1.05 -9.20
N ASN A 223 16.12 0.29 -8.34
CA ASN A 223 16.53 -1.08 -7.99
C ASN A 223 16.62 -1.97 -9.23
N ALA A 224 15.63 -1.91 -10.15
CA ALA A 224 15.67 -2.66 -11.39
C ALA A 224 16.93 -2.38 -12.22
N ILE A 225 17.30 -1.11 -12.39
CA ILE A 225 18.48 -0.69 -13.16
C ILE A 225 19.76 -1.20 -12.52
N GLU A 226 19.91 -1.07 -11.20
CA GLU A 226 21.04 -1.58 -10.43
C GLU A 226 21.17 -3.10 -10.60
N LEU A 227 20.07 -3.84 -10.44
CA LEU A 227 20.02 -5.28 -10.59
C LEU A 227 20.38 -5.72 -12.02
N PHE A 228 19.88 -5.02 -13.03
CA PHE A 228 20.20 -5.27 -14.43
C PHE A 228 21.69 -5.13 -14.72
N ASN A 229 22.31 -4.04 -14.23
CA ASN A 229 23.75 -3.84 -14.35
C ASN A 229 24.52 -4.97 -13.65
N ALA A 230 24.16 -5.26 -12.39
CA ALA A 230 24.83 -6.29 -11.60
C ALA A 230 24.75 -7.70 -12.21
N LEU A 231 23.62 -8.06 -12.82
CA LEU A 231 23.42 -9.36 -13.49
C LEU A 231 24.12 -9.42 -14.84
N LYS A 232 24.13 -8.31 -15.59
CA LYS A 232 24.89 -8.20 -16.83
C LYS A 232 26.39 -8.36 -16.60
N ASP A 233 26.93 -7.77 -15.53
CA ASP A 233 28.33 -7.92 -15.13
C ASP A 233 28.67 -9.38 -14.75
N ARG A 234 27.66 -10.16 -14.32
CA ARG A 234 27.74 -11.60 -14.07
C ARG A 234 27.52 -12.47 -15.32
N GLY A 235 27.42 -11.84 -16.49
CA GLY A 235 27.30 -12.52 -17.78
C GLY A 235 25.90 -13.00 -18.14
N VAL A 236 24.85 -12.57 -17.42
CA VAL A 236 23.46 -12.90 -17.79
C VAL A 236 23.01 -12.02 -18.95
N PRO A 237 22.53 -12.57 -20.09
CA PRO A 237 22.04 -11.76 -21.20
C PRO A 237 20.84 -10.91 -20.81
N VAL A 238 20.76 -9.67 -21.30
CA VAL A 238 19.67 -8.72 -20.98
C VAL A 238 18.29 -9.30 -21.29
N ASP A 239 18.12 -9.99 -22.42
CA ASP A 239 16.88 -10.67 -22.79
C ASP A 239 16.43 -11.70 -21.74
N VAL A 240 17.37 -12.42 -21.13
CA VAL A 240 17.08 -13.36 -20.04
C VAL A 240 16.65 -12.59 -18.81
N ILE A 241 17.40 -11.55 -18.41
CA ILE A 241 17.05 -10.72 -17.24
C ILE A 241 15.62 -10.14 -17.42
N ALA A 242 15.32 -9.57 -18.59
CA ALA A 242 14.01 -9.01 -18.93
C ALA A 242 12.90 -10.06 -18.87
N GLY A 243 13.10 -11.24 -19.46
CA GLY A 243 12.13 -12.34 -19.41
C GLY A 243 11.85 -12.87 -18.00
N ARG A 244 12.87 -12.85 -17.11
CA ARG A 244 12.82 -13.40 -15.75
C ARG A 244 12.41 -12.40 -14.66
N THR A 245 12.10 -11.15 -15.04
CA THR A 245 11.71 -10.08 -14.10
C THR A 245 10.20 -9.85 -14.09
N ALA A 246 9.66 -9.63 -12.89
CA ALA A 246 8.31 -9.13 -12.63
C ALA A 246 8.36 -7.98 -11.62
N PHE A 247 7.23 -7.28 -11.47
CA PHE A 247 7.06 -6.17 -10.54
C PHE A 247 5.82 -6.38 -9.67
N SER A 248 5.90 -5.94 -8.42
CA SER A 248 4.73 -5.81 -7.54
C SER A 248 4.59 -4.37 -7.07
N PHE A 249 3.37 -3.84 -7.10
CA PHE A 249 3.06 -2.50 -6.59
C PHE A 249 1.80 -2.50 -5.73
N SER A 250 1.74 -1.59 -4.77
CA SER A 250 0.53 -1.40 -3.96
C SER A 250 -0.62 -0.81 -4.79
N ALA A 251 -1.86 -1.00 -4.38
CA ALA A 251 -3.00 -0.21 -4.83
C ALA A 251 -3.53 0.57 -3.61
N ALA A 252 -3.46 1.90 -3.65
CA ALA A 252 -3.77 2.77 -2.51
C ALA A 252 -5.03 3.64 -2.73
N ALA A 253 -5.34 4.48 -1.74
CA ALA A 253 -6.58 5.27 -1.72
C ALA A 253 -6.75 6.27 -2.89
N PRO A 254 -5.71 6.96 -3.42
CA PRO A 254 -5.88 7.94 -4.51
C PRO A 254 -6.24 7.30 -5.87
N PHE A 255 -7.51 6.93 -6.03
CA PHE A 255 -8.05 6.13 -7.14
C PHE A 255 -7.45 6.40 -8.53
N PHE A 256 -7.54 7.63 -9.04
CA PHE A 256 -7.03 7.97 -10.38
C PHE A 256 -5.50 7.99 -10.47
N MET A 257 -4.82 8.36 -9.39
CA MET A 257 -3.36 8.32 -9.33
C MET A 257 -2.85 6.88 -9.41
N GLU A 258 -3.53 5.93 -8.78
CA GLU A 258 -3.15 4.52 -8.83
C GLU A 258 -3.38 3.92 -10.22
N ILE A 259 -4.50 4.24 -10.89
CA ILE A 259 -4.67 3.90 -12.33
C ILE A 259 -3.49 4.46 -13.14
N ALA A 260 -3.18 5.74 -12.94
CA ALA A 260 -2.10 6.39 -13.64
C ALA A 260 -0.72 5.76 -13.34
N LYS A 261 -0.51 5.28 -12.11
CA LYS A 261 0.73 4.63 -11.65
C LYS A 261 0.98 3.31 -12.35
N PHE A 262 0.00 2.42 -12.41
CA PHE A 262 0.15 1.13 -13.10
C PHE A 262 0.43 1.32 -14.59
N ARG A 263 -0.19 2.35 -15.21
CA ARG A 263 0.09 2.75 -16.58
C ARG A 263 1.47 3.38 -16.75
N ALA A 264 1.91 4.19 -15.79
CA ALA A 264 3.24 4.79 -15.78
C ALA A 264 4.33 3.72 -15.62
N ALA A 265 4.09 2.68 -14.81
CA ALA A 265 5.00 1.54 -14.67
C ALA A 265 5.29 0.86 -16.01
N LYS A 266 4.25 0.64 -16.84
CA LYS A 266 4.41 0.10 -18.21
C LYS A 266 5.33 1.00 -19.06
N LYS A 267 5.14 2.33 -19.01
CA LYS A 267 5.98 3.30 -19.75
C LYS A 267 7.43 3.31 -19.24
N LEU A 268 7.63 3.30 -17.92
CA LEU A 268 8.95 3.29 -17.30
C LEU A 268 9.70 2.00 -17.63
N TRP A 269 9.04 0.84 -17.58
CA TRP A 269 9.64 -0.43 -17.95
C TRP A 269 10.10 -0.45 -19.40
N ALA A 270 9.26 0.01 -20.33
CA ALA A 270 9.65 0.13 -21.73
C ALA A 270 10.85 1.07 -21.93
N ALA A 271 10.93 2.18 -21.17
CA ALA A 271 12.07 3.08 -21.20
C ALA A 271 13.36 2.39 -20.69
N VAL A 272 13.27 1.63 -19.58
CA VAL A 272 14.40 0.86 -19.03
C VAL A 272 14.89 -0.18 -20.04
N LEU A 273 14.00 -0.99 -20.61
CA LEU A 273 14.38 -2.02 -21.59
C LEU A 273 15.05 -1.42 -22.84
N ASN A 274 14.50 -0.33 -23.37
CA ASN A 274 15.12 0.40 -24.47
C ASN A 274 16.54 0.89 -24.10
N GLY A 275 16.73 1.39 -22.87
CA GLY A 275 18.04 1.80 -22.36
C GLY A 275 19.07 0.67 -22.32
N PHE A 276 18.63 -0.56 -22.04
CA PHE A 276 19.46 -1.76 -22.05
C PHE A 276 19.53 -2.46 -23.43
N GLY A 277 18.82 -1.95 -24.44
CA GLY A 277 18.80 -2.52 -25.79
C GLY A 277 17.91 -3.76 -25.96
N ALA A 278 16.98 -4.00 -25.04
CA ALA A 278 15.98 -5.06 -25.14
C ALA A 278 14.65 -4.52 -25.71
N ASP A 279 13.92 -5.39 -26.40
CA ASP A 279 12.64 -5.05 -27.03
C ASP A 279 11.48 -5.07 -26.01
N PRO A 280 10.85 -3.92 -25.68
CA PRO A 280 9.73 -3.88 -24.75
C PRO A 280 8.51 -4.67 -25.22
N GLU A 281 8.33 -4.86 -26.53
CA GLU A 281 7.21 -5.62 -27.08
C GLU A 281 7.39 -7.13 -26.88
N LYS A 282 8.66 -7.59 -26.85
CA LYS A 282 9.02 -8.98 -26.53
C LYS A 282 8.92 -9.27 -25.04
N PHE A 283 9.20 -8.28 -24.19
CA PHE A 283 9.22 -8.42 -22.74
C PHE A 283 8.28 -7.40 -22.06
N PRO A 284 6.95 -7.55 -22.23
CA PRO A 284 5.99 -6.71 -21.52
C PRO A 284 6.18 -6.83 -20.01
N ILE A 285 5.81 -5.77 -19.28
CA ILE A 285 5.85 -5.80 -17.82
C ILE A 285 4.89 -6.87 -17.29
N ASP A 286 5.39 -7.77 -16.44
CA ASP A 286 4.55 -8.62 -15.61
C ASP A 286 4.31 -7.91 -14.29
N LEU A 287 3.06 -7.46 -14.09
CA LEU A 287 2.70 -6.49 -13.08
C LEU A 287 1.69 -7.11 -12.10
N HIS A 288 2.16 -7.49 -10.92
CA HIS A 288 1.31 -7.81 -9.78
C HIS A 288 0.89 -6.52 -9.06
N ALA A 289 -0.35 -6.50 -8.57
CA ALA A 289 -0.79 -5.49 -7.63
C ALA A 289 -1.35 -6.12 -6.36
N ALA A 290 -1.21 -5.42 -5.24
CA ALA A 290 -1.83 -5.79 -3.99
C ALA A 290 -2.44 -4.56 -3.32
N THR A 291 -3.63 -4.69 -2.75
CA THR A 291 -4.26 -3.61 -1.97
C THR A 291 -3.38 -3.20 -0.79
N SER A 292 -3.27 -1.90 -0.55
CA SER A 292 -2.21 -1.36 0.31
C SER A 292 -2.50 -1.49 1.80
N LEU A 293 -1.58 -2.12 2.54
CA LEU A 293 -1.63 -2.28 4.00
C LEU A 293 -1.65 -0.92 4.73
N ILE A 294 -0.92 0.07 4.20
CA ILE A 294 -0.76 1.39 4.86
C ILE A 294 -2.11 2.12 5.11
N THR A 295 -3.16 1.76 4.35
CA THR A 295 -4.50 2.35 4.42
C THR A 295 -5.43 1.65 5.40
N LYS A 296 -5.07 0.45 5.88
CA LYS A 296 -5.96 -0.44 6.63
C LYS A 296 -6.01 -0.06 8.11
N THR A 297 -7.20 -0.12 8.69
CA THR A 297 -7.46 0.31 10.07
C THR A 297 -7.92 -0.86 10.94
N LYS A 298 -7.45 -0.94 12.19
CA LYS A 298 -7.92 -1.95 13.17
C LYS A 298 -9.32 -1.66 13.68
N HIS A 299 -9.76 -0.43 13.50
CA HIS A 299 -11.06 0.05 13.90
C HIS A 299 -11.96 0.31 12.70
N ASP A 300 -13.27 0.22 12.94
CA ASP A 300 -14.30 0.19 11.91
C ASP A 300 -13.88 -0.72 10.76
N ILE A 301 -13.55 -1.97 11.13
CA ILE A 301 -12.74 -2.85 10.29
C ILE A 301 -13.42 -3.19 8.96
N HIS A 302 -14.75 -3.16 8.91
CA HIS A 302 -15.52 -3.37 7.69
C HIS A 302 -15.30 -2.26 6.65
N VAL A 303 -14.87 -1.06 7.05
CA VAL A 303 -14.46 0.00 6.11
C VAL A 303 -13.27 -0.46 5.26
N ASN A 304 -12.44 -1.38 5.76
CA ASN A 304 -11.37 -1.98 4.95
C ASN A 304 -11.92 -2.74 3.73
N MET A 305 -13.16 -3.26 3.76
CA MET A 305 -13.81 -3.84 2.58
C MET A 305 -14.00 -2.79 1.48
N LEU A 306 -14.46 -1.59 1.85
CA LEU A 306 -14.68 -0.47 0.92
C LEU A 306 -13.37 0.05 0.34
N ARG A 307 -12.33 0.16 1.18
CA ARG A 307 -10.97 0.52 0.77
C ARG A 307 -10.43 -0.48 -0.25
N ALA A 308 -10.44 -1.75 0.12
CA ALA A 308 -9.92 -2.84 -0.70
C ALA A 308 -10.67 -2.95 -2.05
N ALA A 309 -12.00 -2.75 -2.08
CA ALA A 309 -12.76 -2.73 -3.32
C ALA A 309 -12.36 -1.58 -4.26
N THR A 310 -12.17 -0.37 -3.74
CA THR A 310 -11.77 0.80 -4.54
C THR A 310 -10.34 0.67 -5.05
N GLU A 311 -9.44 0.18 -4.21
CA GLU A 311 -8.05 -0.10 -4.56
C GLU A 311 -7.96 -1.18 -5.65
N ALA A 312 -8.69 -2.28 -5.48
CA ALA A 312 -8.81 -3.34 -6.47
C ALA A 312 -9.37 -2.82 -7.81
N PHE A 313 -10.37 -1.95 -7.76
CA PHE A 313 -10.94 -1.30 -8.94
C PHE A 313 -9.88 -0.48 -9.69
N SER A 314 -9.06 0.30 -8.97
CA SER A 314 -7.99 1.11 -9.59
C SER A 314 -6.90 0.25 -10.21
N ALA A 315 -6.53 -0.86 -9.56
CA ALA A 315 -5.53 -1.80 -10.07
C ALA A 315 -6.01 -2.49 -11.34
N ALA A 316 -7.25 -3.01 -11.33
CA ALA A 316 -7.86 -3.62 -12.48
C ALA A 316 -8.01 -2.63 -13.66
N ALA A 317 -8.47 -1.41 -13.40
CA ALA A 317 -8.57 -0.36 -14.43
C ALA A 317 -7.20 0.11 -14.96
N GLY A 318 -6.13 -0.03 -14.17
CA GLY A 318 -4.74 0.20 -14.60
C GLY A 318 -4.14 -0.93 -15.45
N GLY A 319 -4.86 -2.05 -15.61
CA GLY A 319 -4.47 -3.20 -16.43
C GLY A 319 -3.32 -4.00 -15.84
N VAL A 320 -3.41 -4.35 -14.56
CA VAL A 320 -2.44 -5.24 -13.87
C VAL A 320 -2.60 -6.69 -14.36
N SER A 321 -1.51 -7.46 -14.32
CA SER A 321 -1.47 -8.87 -14.74
C SER A 321 -2.11 -9.80 -13.69
N SER A 322 -1.91 -9.50 -12.42
CA SER A 322 -2.48 -10.26 -11.29
C SER A 322 -2.77 -9.33 -10.11
N LEU A 323 -3.73 -9.71 -9.26
CA LEU A 323 -4.17 -8.89 -8.14
C LEU A 323 -4.37 -9.73 -6.88
N SER A 324 -3.86 -9.22 -5.76
CA SER A 324 -4.20 -9.65 -4.39
C SER A 324 -5.10 -8.60 -3.73
N ILE A 325 -6.15 -9.05 -3.05
CA ILE A 325 -7.03 -8.17 -2.26
C ILE A 325 -6.96 -8.60 -0.82
N SER A 326 -6.51 -7.72 0.04
CA SER A 326 -6.45 -7.83 1.49
C SER A 326 -7.81 -8.22 2.07
N PRO A 327 -7.89 -9.30 2.86
CA PRO A 327 -9.00 -9.52 3.78
C PRO A 327 -9.19 -8.30 4.68
N PHE A 328 -10.45 -7.90 4.91
CA PHE A 328 -10.72 -6.69 5.68
C PHE A 328 -10.18 -6.77 7.13
N ASP A 329 -10.01 -7.98 7.63
CA ASP A 329 -9.56 -8.34 8.98
C ASP A 329 -8.05 -8.67 9.09
N GLU A 330 -7.26 -8.55 8.02
CA GLU A 330 -5.82 -8.91 8.03
C GLU A 330 -4.98 -8.14 9.05
N VAL A 331 -5.36 -6.90 9.38
CA VAL A 331 -4.65 -6.07 10.35
C VAL A 331 -4.80 -6.54 11.80
N LEU A 332 -5.65 -7.54 12.04
CA LEU A 332 -5.83 -8.19 13.33
C LEU A 332 -5.01 -9.49 13.47
N GLY A 333 -4.22 -9.86 12.46
CA GLY A 333 -3.49 -11.12 12.37
C GLY A 333 -4.11 -12.04 11.31
N MET A 334 -4.11 -13.35 11.58
CA MET A 334 -4.56 -14.35 10.60
C MET A 334 -6.03 -14.14 10.20
N PRO A 335 -6.34 -13.89 8.92
CA PRO A 335 -7.70 -13.60 8.46
C PRO A 335 -8.71 -14.71 8.74
N GLY A 336 -9.94 -14.30 9.04
CA GLY A 336 -11.08 -15.21 9.15
C GLY A 336 -11.56 -15.72 7.80
N LYS A 337 -12.31 -16.83 7.80
CA LYS A 337 -12.96 -17.38 6.58
C LYS A 337 -13.84 -16.35 5.87
N THR A 338 -14.49 -15.47 6.63
CA THR A 338 -15.33 -14.40 6.08
C THR A 338 -14.50 -13.35 5.36
N GLY A 339 -13.39 -12.91 5.96
CA GLY A 339 -12.47 -11.93 5.37
C GLY A 339 -11.92 -12.39 4.02
N GLU A 340 -11.39 -13.61 3.97
CA GLU A 340 -10.88 -14.21 2.73
C GLU A 340 -11.95 -14.36 1.65
N ARG A 341 -13.16 -14.83 2.04
CA ARG A 341 -14.27 -14.99 1.09
C ARG A 341 -14.66 -13.63 0.50
N VAL A 342 -14.72 -12.58 1.31
CA VAL A 342 -15.04 -11.22 0.86
C VAL A 342 -13.95 -10.70 -0.09
N ALA A 343 -12.68 -10.84 0.30
CA ALA A 343 -11.54 -10.45 -0.53
C ALA A 343 -11.58 -11.14 -1.90
N ARG A 344 -11.78 -12.46 -1.91
CA ARG A 344 -11.91 -13.24 -3.15
C ARG A 344 -13.12 -12.82 -3.98
N ASN A 345 -14.30 -12.74 -3.37
CA ASN A 345 -15.54 -12.38 -4.06
C ASN A 345 -15.49 -10.96 -4.65
N THR A 346 -14.70 -10.05 -4.08
CA THR A 346 -14.48 -8.72 -4.63
C THR A 346 -13.93 -8.80 -6.06
N HIS A 347 -13.01 -9.73 -6.36
CA HIS A 347 -12.55 -9.92 -7.74
C HIS A 347 -13.69 -10.27 -8.69
N TYR A 348 -14.56 -11.20 -8.29
CA TYR A 348 -15.67 -11.66 -9.13
C TYR A 348 -16.75 -10.61 -9.32
N VAL A 349 -17.06 -9.82 -8.28
CA VAL A 349 -17.96 -8.68 -8.44
C VAL A 349 -17.38 -7.69 -9.47
N LEU A 350 -16.06 -7.46 -9.46
CA LEU A 350 -15.40 -6.59 -10.44
C LEU A 350 -15.35 -7.21 -11.86
N LYS A 351 -15.03 -8.51 -11.98
CA LYS A 351 -14.94 -9.22 -13.27
C LYS A 351 -16.31 -9.50 -13.87
N GLU A 352 -17.19 -10.14 -13.12
CA GLU A 352 -18.42 -10.77 -13.62
C GLU A 352 -19.64 -9.85 -13.55
N GLU A 353 -19.77 -9.02 -12.51
CA GLU A 353 -20.93 -8.13 -12.35
C GLU A 353 -20.66 -6.72 -12.87
N SER A 354 -19.48 -6.17 -12.56
CA SER A 354 -19.06 -4.84 -13.01
C SER A 354 -18.42 -4.87 -14.40
N HIS A 355 -18.14 -6.07 -14.92
CA HIS A 355 -17.62 -6.30 -16.27
C HIS A 355 -16.31 -5.57 -16.60
N LEU A 356 -15.49 -5.32 -15.59
CA LEU A 356 -14.28 -4.52 -15.74
C LEU A 356 -13.22 -5.21 -16.62
N ALA A 357 -13.26 -6.54 -16.69
CA ALA A 357 -12.39 -7.34 -17.55
C ALA A 357 -12.82 -7.38 -19.03
N LYS A 358 -13.96 -6.78 -19.41
CA LYS A 358 -14.46 -6.82 -20.81
C LYS A 358 -13.74 -5.86 -21.76
N VAL A 359 -13.08 -4.83 -21.25
CA VAL A 359 -12.40 -3.80 -22.05
C VAL A 359 -10.95 -3.67 -21.56
N GLN A 360 -10.01 -3.75 -22.49
CA GLN A 360 -8.60 -3.45 -22.22
C GLN A 360 -8.40 -1.95 -22.00
N ASP A 361 -7.62 -1.59 -20.98
CA ASP A 361 -7.37 -0.22 -20.51
C ASP A 361 -8.61 0.71 -20.64
N PRO A 362 -9.67 0.53 -19.81
CA PRO A 362 -10.88 1.35 -19.90
C PRO A 362 -10.64 2.83 -19.60
N ALA A 363 -9.48 3.17 -19.04
CA ALA A 363 -9.05 4.55 -18.79
C ALA A 363 -8.42 5.23 -20.02
N ALA A 364 -8.08 4.47 -21.07
CA ALA A 364 -7.47 5.00 -22.29
C ALA A 364 -8.34 6.10 -22.93
N GLY A 365 -7.69 7.21 -23.28
CA GLY A 365 -8.36 8.37 -23.89
C GLY A 365 -9.00 9.35 -22.90
N SER A 366 -8.99 9.08 -21.60
CA SER A 366 -9.31 10.09 -20.60
C SER A 366 -8.21 11.16 -20.55
N TRP A 367 -8.52 12.41 -20.92
CA TRP A 367 -7.54 13.51 -20.89
C TRP A 367 -6.85 13.66 -19.54
N TYR A 368 -7.60 13.46 -18.44
CA TYR A 368 -7.06 13.52 -17.10
C TYR A 368 -6.07 12.39 -16.82
N ILE A 369 -6.45 11.13 -17.08
CA ILE A 369 -5.61 9.97 -16.74
C ILE A 369 -4.39 9.92 -17.65
N GLU A 370 -4.52 10.22 -18.94
CA GLU A 370 -3.38 10.25 -19.88
C GLU A 370 -2.32 11.29 -19.48
N GLU A 371 -2.77 12.50 -19.09
CA GLU A 371 -1.88 13.56 -18.59
C GLU A 371 -1.24 13.13 -17.27
N LEU A 372 -2.05 12.64 -16.33
CA LEU A 372 -1.57 12.21 -15.01
C LEU A 372 -0.55 11.06 -15.11
N THR A 373 -0.77 10.09 -15.99
CA THR A 373 0.18 9.00 -16.27
C THR A 373 1.49 9.55 -16.81
N SER A 374 1.42 10.52 -17.74
CA SER A 374 2.62 11.07 -18.37
C SER A 374 3.42 11.93 -17.39
N GLU A 375 2.76 12.79 -16.62
CA GLU A 375 3.39 13.57 -15.56
C GLU A 375 3.98 12.70 -14.47
N LEU A 376 3.28 11.66 -14.03
CA LEU A 376 3.79 10.74 -13.03
C LEU A 376 5.04 10.00 -13.53
N ALA A 377 5.01 9.49 -14.76
CA ALA A 377 6.18 8.85 -15.37
C ALA A 377 7.37 9.82 -15.47
N GLU A 378 7.14 11.07 -15.90
CA GLU A 378 8.18 12.11 -15.98
C GLU A 378 8.78 12.43 -14.60
N GLN A 379 7.94 12.57 -13.57
CA GLN A 379 8.40 12.87 -12.20
C GLN A 379 9.17 11.68 -11.60
N SER A 380 8.69 10.45 -11.80
CA SER A 380 9.40 9.25 -11.35
C SER A 380 10.73 9.09 -12.08
N TRP A 381 10.78 9.36 -13.39
CA TRP A 381 12.02 9.30 -14.17
C TRP A 381 13.07 10.30 -13.68
N LYS A 382 12.66 11.52 -13.32
CA LYS A 382 13.57 12.51 -12.72
C LYS A 382 14.16 12.03 -11.40
N GLU A 383 13.34 11.39 -10.56
CA GLU A 383 13.83 10.81 -9.29
C GLU A 383 14.79 9.65 -9.55
N ILE A 384 14.52 8.77 -10.52
CA ILE A 384 15.45 7.71 -10.96
C ILE A 384 16.79 8.31 -11.38
N GLN A 385 16.78 9.36 -12.21
CA GLN A 385 18.01 10.05 -12.62
C GLN A 385 18.77 10.70 -11.46
N ALA A 386 18.06 11.20 -10.45
CA ALA A 386 18.67 11.74 -9.24
C ALA A 386 19.40 10.64 -8.45
N ILE A 387 18.79 9.45 -8.31
CA ILE A 387 19.41 8.29 -7.67
C ILE A 387 20.67 7.85 -8.43
N GLU A 388 20.59 7.76 -9.76
CA GLU A 388 21.75 7.42 -10.60
C GLU A 388 22.90 8.43 -10.43
N THR A 389 22.57 9.73 -10.33
CA THR A 389 23.57 10.79 -10.08
C THR A 389 24.22 10.66 -8.70
N LEU A 390 23.51 10.09 -7.72
CA LEU A 390 24.01 9.83 -6.37
C LEU A 390 24.79 8.51 -6.24
N GLY A 391 25.03 7.79 -7.35
CA GLY A 391 25.80 6.55 -7.37
C GLY A 391 24.96 5.27 -7.43
N GLY A 392 23.66 5.38 -7.73
CA GLY A 392 22.77 4.24 -7.91
C GLY A 392 22.04 3.82 -6.63
N PHE A 393 21.19 2.82 -6.77
CA PHE A 393 20.26 2.40 -5.71
C PHE A 393 21.01 1.97 -4.44
N ALA A 394 22.03 1.11 -4.58
CA ALA A 394 22.77 0.57 -3.45
C ALA A 394 23.53 1.65 -2.66
N GLU A 395 24.10 2.65 -3.34
CA GLU A 395 24.79 3.76 -2.68
C GLU A 395 23.82 4.68 -1.94
N THR A 396 22.66 4.97 -2.54
CA THR A 396 21.60 5.75 -1.88
C THR A 396 20.97 5.06 -0.67
N ALA A 397 21.01 3.73 -0.62
CA ALA A 397 20.63 2.97 0.56
C ALA A 397 21.70 3.06 1.67
N LYS A 398 23.00 3.00 1.32
CA LYS A 398 24.12 3.10 2.28
C LYS A 398 24.23 4.48 2.92
N ASN A 399 24.02 5.53 2.14
CA ASN A 399 24.03 6.91 2.64
C ASN A 399 22.68 7.37 3.22
N GLU A 400 21.73 6.44 3.33
CA GLU A 400 20.39 6.64 3.90
C GLU A 400 19.48 7.64 3.15
N TYR A 401 19.81 8.04 1.92
CA TYR A 401 19.02 9.00 1.14
C TYR A 401 17.56 8.53 0.98
N ILE A 402 17.36 7.28 0.54
CA ILE A 402 16.02 6.71 0.30
C ILE A 402 15.23 6.64 1.62
N GLN A 403 15.85 6.11 2.67
CA GLN A 403 15.23 5.89 3.96
C GLN A 403 14.82 7.22 4.62
N ASN A 404 15.69 8.23 4.56
CA ASN A 404 15.42 9.54 5.12
C ASN A 404 14.34 10.30 4.32
N HIS A 405 14.34 10.18 2.99
CA HIS A 405 13.29 10.76 2.16
C HIS A 405 11.91 10.13 2.46
N LEU A 406 11.84 8.79 2.54
CA LEU A 406 10.61 8.08 2.89
C LEU A 406 10.11 8.41 4.30
N SER A 407 11.02 8.48 5.28
CA SER A 407 10.69 8.87 6.66
C SER A 407 10.05 10.26 6.70
N SER A 408 10.61 11.24 5.97
CA SER A 408 10.06 12.58 5.88
C SER A 408 8.67 12.63 5.20
N LEU A 409 8.45 11.82 4.16
CA LEU A 409 7.13 11.70 3.53
C LEU A 409 6.10 11.06 4.46
N LEU A 410 6.50 10.04 5.22
CA LEU A 410 5.66 9.39 6.22
C LEU A 410 5.28 10.38 7.32
N GLU A 411 6.24 11.12 7.88
CA GLU A 411 6.00 12.17 8.88
C GLU A 411 5.00 13.21 8.38
N LYS A 412 5.18 13.71 7.15
CA LYS A 412 4.25 14.66 6.53
C LYS A 412 2.84 14.08 6.40
N ARG A 413 2.71 12.82 5.96
CA ARG A 413 1.40 12.15 5.87
C ARG A 413 0.74 12.01 7.24
N LEU A 414 1.49 11.63 8.26
CA LEU A 414 1.00 11.52 9.63
C LEU A 414 0.57 12.89 10.18
N GLU A 415 1.31 13.95 9.87
CA GLU A 415 0.91 15.33 10.20
C GLU A 415 -0.40 15.72 9.49
N ASP A 416 -0.53 15.43 8.19
CA ASP A 416 -1.71 15.74 7.40
C ASP A 416 -2.96 14.99 7.91
N ILE A 417 -2.80 13.74 8.37
CA ILE A 417 -3.85 12.95 9.03
C ILE A 417 -4.17 13.50 10.42
N SER A 418 -3.14 13.88 11.18
CA SER A 418 -3.30 14.47 12.51
C SER A 418 -4.08 15.77 12.44
N LYS A 419 -3.91 16.54 11.36
CA LYS A 419 -4.66 17.77 11.06
C LYS A 419 -6.02 17.53 10.38
N ARG A 420 -6.37 16.27 10.09
CA ARG A 420 -7.56 15.86 9.31
C ARG A 420 -7.64 16.47 7.90
N SER A 421 -6.51 16.95 7.37
CA SER A 421 -6.42 17.33 5.95
C SER A 421 -6.47 16.10 5.03
N VAL A 422 -6.04 14.95 5.56
CA VAL A 422 -6.34 13.61 5.05
C VAL A 422 -7.28 12.91 6.02
N GLN A 423 -8.38 12.37 5.49
CA GLN A 423 -9.41 11.70 6.28
C GLN A 423 -9.24 10.18 6.23
N LEU A 424 -9.32 9.54 7.40
CA LEU A 424 -9.39 8.11 7.63
C LEU A 424 -10.73 7.82 8.30
N ILE A 425 -11.71 7.46 7.47
CA ILE A 425 -13.08 7.13 7.90
C ILE A 425 -13.07 6.00 8.93
N GLY A 426 -13.85 6.15 10.00
CA GLY A 426 -13.91 5.21 11.13
C GLY A 426 -12.73 5.31 12.09
N THR A 427 -11.77 6.21 11.82
CA THR A 427 -10.56 6.41 12.64
C THR A 427 -10.39 7.86 13.07
N ASN A 428 -9.81 8.73 12.23
CA ASN A 428 -9.62 10.12 12.61
C ASN A 428 -10.86 10.98 12.31
N VAL A 429 -11.82 10.49 11.52
CA VAL A 429 -13.12 11.12 11.23
C VAL A 429 -14.21 10.04 11.30
N TYR A 430 -15.37 10.38 11.85
CA TYR A 430 -16.50 9.47 12.05
C TYR A 430 -16.13 8.23 12.88
N ALA A 431 -15.28 8.39 13.90
CA ALA A 431 -14.91 7.30 14.81
C ALA A 431 -16.12 6.84 15.64
N ASN A 432 -16.27 5.52 15.80
CA ASN A 432 -17.32 4.92 16.61
C ASN A 432 -16.75 4.39 17.94
N LEU A 433 -17.20 4.94 19.07
CA LEU A 433 -16.79 4.50 20.41
C LEU A 433 -17.48 3.20 20.87
N GLN A 434 -18.61 2.87 20.26
CA GLN A 434 -19.45 1.73 20.65
C GLN A 434 -19.14 0.46 19.86
N GLU A 435 -18.11 0.48 19.00
CA GLU A 435 -17.73 -0.71 18.25
C GLU A 435 -17.19 -1.80 19.19
N SER A 436 -17.55 -3.05 18.92
CA SER A 436 -16.96 -4.20 19.60
C SER A 436 -15.55 -4.47 19.06
N ALA A 437 -14.58 -4.65 19.96
CA ALA A 437 -13.25 -5.10 19.57
C ALA A 437 -13.35 -6.48 18.89
N TYR A 438 -12.68 -6.62 17.75
CA TYR A 438 -12.49 -7.92 17.11
C TYR A 438 -11.28 -8.62 17.74
N GLU A 439 -11.41 -9.91 18.05
CA GLU A 439 -10.32 -10.71 18.62
C GLU A 439 -9.20 -10.89 17.60
N ALA A 440 -7.99 -10.47 17.98
CA ALA A 440 -6.78 -10.73 17.20
C ALA A 440 -6.37 -12.20 17.37
N LYS A 441 -6.04 -12.86 16.26
CA LYS A 441 -5.39 -14.18 16.30
C LYS A 441 -3.90 -13.96 16.21
N ALA A 442 -3.19 -14.31 17.28
CA ALA A 442 -1.74 -14.20 17.32
C ALA A 442 -1.09 -15.07 16.23
N GLU A 443 -0.17 -14.47 15.49
CA GLU A 443 0.75 -15.21 14.62
C GLU A 443 1.98 -15.61 15.42
N GLU A 444 2.34 -16.89 15.41
CA GLU A 444 3.62 -17.35 15.94
C GLU A 444 4.74 -17.04 14.95
N LYS A 445 5.72 -16.23 15.38
CA LYS A 445 6.96 -16.03 14.62
C LYS A 445 7.94 -17.16 14.92
N VAL A 446 8.25 -17.97 13.92
CA VAL A 446 9.30 -18.99 13.99
C VAL A 446 10.66 -18.30 13.83
N LYS A 447 11.60 -18.56 14.74
CA LYS A 447 12.99 -18.08 14.60
C LYS A 447 13.79 -19.10 13.78
N PRO A 448 14.64 -18.67 12.83
CA PRO A 448 15.47 -19.57 12.06
C PRO A 448 16.51 -20.28 12.95
N ASP A 449 16.82 -21.53 12.59
CA ASP A 449 17.81 -22.35 13.28
C ASP A 449 19.23 -22.02 12.80
N LYS A 450 20.17 -21.90 13.75
CA LYS A 450 21.52 -21.35 13.50
C LYS A 450 22.54 -22.47 13.24
N SER A 451 23.26 -22.40 12.13
CA SER A 451 24.40 -23.26 11.81
C SER A 451 25.74 -22.54 11.97
N THR A 452 26.81 -23.29 12.22
CA THR A 452 28.20 -22.82 12.37
C THR A 452 29.06 -23.02 11.11
N ALA A 453 28.52 -23.63 10.05
CA ALA A 453 29.19 -23.83 8.77
C ALA A 453 28.58 -22.91 7.71
N HIS A 454 29.42 -22.11 7.04
CA HIS A 454 29.00 -21.12 6.03
C HIS A 454 29.60 -21.42 4.65
N SER A 455 28.79 -21.32 3.60
CA SER A 455 29.23 -21.44 2.20
C SER A 455 28.36 -20.61 1.26
N ALA A 456 28.96 -20.09 0.19
CA ALA A 456 28.20 -19.44 -0.89
C ALA A 456 27.23 -20.44 -1.55
N PRO A 457 26.09 -19.98 -2.11
CA PRO A 457 25.12 -20.86 -2.75
C PRO A 457 25.69 -21.54 -4.01
N ASP A 458 25.52 -22.86 -4.13
CA ASP A 458 25.82 -23.62 -5.34
C ASP A 458 24.50 -24.19 -5.90
N ILE A 459 23.73 -23.31 -6.55
CA ILE A 459 22.35 -23.60 -6.98
C ILE A 459 22.31 -24.81 -7.93
N ALA A 460 23.26 -24.91 -8.86
CA ALA A 460 23.31 -25.99 -9.84
C ALA A 460 23.53 -27.35 -9.16
N LYS A 461 24.47 -27.43 -8.22
CA LYS A 461 24.71 -28.63 -7.44
C LYS A 461 23.51 -28.98 -6.55
N TRP A 462 22.91 -27.99 -5.88
CA TRP A 462 21.76 -28.21 -5.00
C TRP A 462 20.53 -28.73 -5.76
N ILE A 463 20.36 -28.35 -7.03
CA ILE A 463 19.31 -28.93 -7.89
C ILE A 463 19.59 -30.42 -8.16
N GLN A 464 20.86 -30.82 -8.36
CA GLN A 464 21.22 -32.22 -8.56
C GLN A 464 21.00 -33.05 -7.28
N ASP A 465 21.31 -32.45 -6.13
CA ASP A 465 21.20 -33.08 -4.81
C ASP A 465 19.79 -32.95 -4.18
N ALA A 466 18.83 -32.33 -4.87
CA ALA A 466 17.50 -31.94 -4.36
C ALA A 466 16.68 -33.06 -3.70
N TYR A 467 16.94 -34.32 -4.05
CA TYR A 467 16.27 -35.48 -3.47
C TYR A 467 16.82 -35.90 -2.09
N THR A 468 17.92 -35.30 -1.65
CA THR A 468 18.66 -35.71 -0.44
C THR A 468 18.93 -34.57 0.54
N VAL A 469 18.85 -33.32 0.09
CA VAL A 469 19.10 -32.12 0.91
C VAL A 469 17.79 -31.53 1.44
N LYS A 470 17.88 -30.73 2.51
CA LYS A 470 16.74 -29.94 3.02
C LYS A 470 16.92 -28.45 2.76
N ALA A 471 15.84 -27.75 2.43
CA ALA A 471 15.84 -26.30 2.21
C ALA A 471 16.40 -25.55 3.43
N THR A 472 16.02 -25.95 4.64
CA THR A 472 16.53 -25.38 5.90
C THR A 472 18.04 -25.56 6.06
N GLU A 473 18.59 -26.72 5.72
CA GLU A 473 20.03 -26.96 5.77
C GLU A 473 20.77 -26.04 4.79
N LEU A 474 20.26 -25.90 3.57
CA LEU A 474 20.81 -24.96 2.57
C LEU A 474 20.73 -23.51 3.05
N ASN A 475 19.60 -23.10 3.64
CA ASN A 475 19.41 -21.77 4.22
C ASN A 475 20.43 -21.47 5.32
N SER A 476 20.63 -22.42 6.24
CA SER A 476 21.59 -22.27 7.33
C SER A 476 23.04 -22.18 6.86
N LEU A 477 23.40 -22.77 5.70
CA LEU A 477 24.73 -22.62 5.10
C LEU A 477 25.00 -21.20 4.57
N MET A 478 23.95 -20.48 4.16
CA MET A 478 24.09 -19.13 3.62
C MET A 478 24.17 -18.07 4.72
N TYR A 479 23.48 -18.31 5.83
CA TYR A 479 23.31 -17.35 6.92
C TYR A 479 24.63 -16.97 7.60
N ARG A 480 24.96 -15.69 7.73
CA ARG A 480 26.14 -15.15 8.42
C ARG A 480 25.74 -14.08 9.45
N ASP A 481 26.19 -14.26 10.70
CA ASP A 481 25.91 -13.32 11.80
C ASP A 481 26.89 -12.11 11.83
N ASP A 482 28.00 -12.13 11.07
CA ASP A 482 29.12 -11.19 11.17
C ASP A 482 29.19 -10.14 10.04
N LEU A 483 28.10 -9.98 9.28
CA LEU A 483 28.04 -9.04 8.15
C LEU A 483 28.08 -7.57 8.62
N GLN A 484 28.92 -6.77 7.96
CA GLN A 484 29.11 -5.34 8.25
C GLN A 484 28.50 -4.42 7.17
N ASP A 485 27.75 -4.97 6.22
CA ASP A 485 27.15 -4.26 5.08
C ASP A 485 25.65 -3.89 5.30
N GLY A 486 25.22 -3.86 6.55
CA GLY A 486 23.87 -3.43 6.91
C GLY A 486 23.59 -1.96 6.59
N VAL A 487 22.32 -1.65 6.37
CA VAL A 487 21.80 -0.29 6.15
C VAL A 487 20.68 0.01 7.13
N LYS A 488 20.29 1.28 7.23
CA LYS A 488 19.08 1.65 7.96
C LYS A 488 17.87 0.92 7.32
N PRO A 489 17.07 0.15 8.08
CA PRO A 489 15.88 -0.50 7.55
C PRO A 489 14.79 0.52 7.21
N LEU A 490 13.86 0.12 6.34
CA LEU A 490 12.67 0.91 6.06
C LEU A 490 11.70 0.89 7.24
N LEU A 491 11.26 2.08 7.69
CA LEU A 491 10.22 2.22 8.71
C LEU A 491 8.84 2.06 8.07
N GLN A 492 8.27 0.87 8.11
CA GLN A 492 6.90 0.63 7.67
C GLN A 492 5.90 0.92 8.80
N LYS A 493 4.91 1.79 8.55
CA LYS A 493 3.89 2.17 9.54
C LYS A 493 2.54 2.46 8.88
N ARG A 494 1.44 1.89 9.39
CA ARG A 494 0.10 2.25 8.88
C ARG A 494 -0.29 3.64 9.34
N LEU A 495 -1.03 4.34 8.48
CA LEU A 495 -1.45 5.72 8.68
C LEU A 495 -2.41 5.90 9.87
N SER A 496 -3.11 4.85 10.27
CA SER A 496 -4.06 4.85 11.38
C SER A 496 -3.44 4.58 12.75
N GLU A 497 -2.22 4.05 12.81
CA GLU A 497 -1.60 3.58 14.06
C GLU A 497 -1.58 4.63 15.18
N PRO A 498 -1.26 5.92 14.96
CA PRO A 498 -1.28 6.90 16.04
C PRO A 498 -2.65 7.03 16.73
N PHE A 499 -3.74 6.97 15.96
CA PHE A 499 -5.10 7.02 16.51
C PHE A 499 -5.53 5.68 17.13
N GLU A 500 -5.05 4.56 16.60
CA GLU A 500 -5.23 3.24 17.20
C GLU A 500 -4.53 3.14 18.57
N GLU A 501 -3.33 3.69 18.71
CA GLU A 501 -2.59 3.77 19.97
C GLU A 501 -3.38 4.54 21.05
N LEU A 502 -3.94 5.70 20.69
CA LEU A 502 -4.82 6.47 21.58
C LEU A 502 -6.03 5.64 22.01
N ARG A 503 -6.73 5.00 21.06
CA ARG A 503 -7.91 4.20 21.41
C ARG A 503 -7.58 2.95 22.22
N ALA A 504 -6.44 2.32 21.99
CA ALA A 504 -5.96 1.24 22.83
C ALA A 504 -5.71 1.71 24.28
N ALA A 505 -5.16 2.92 24.47
CA ALA A 505 -4.98 3.50 25.80
C ALA A 505 -6.32 3.78 26.50
N SER A 506 -7.29 4.33 25.76
CA SER A 506 -8.65 4.53 26.27
C SER A 506 -9.34 3.21 26.64
N SER A 507 -9.19 2.15 25.84
CA SER A 507 -9.73 0.83 26.17
C SER A 507 -9.13 0.24 27.45
N ARG A 508 -7.81 0.34 27.64
CA ARG A 508 -7.14 -0.07 28.89
C ARG A 508 -7.68 0.71 30.09
N PHE A 509 -7.85 2.03 29.94
CA PHE A 509 -8.44 2.86 31.00
C PHE A 509 -9.86 2.39 31.36
N LYS A 510 -10.67 2.00 30.38
CA LYS A 510 -12.01 1.44 30.63
C LYS A 510 -11.96 0.10 31.36
N GLU A 511 -11.02 -0.78 31.00
CA GLU A 511 -10.82 -2.05 31.70
C GLU A 511 -10.42 -1.85 33.17
N GLU A 512 -9.60 -0.83 33.46
CA GLU A 512 -9.14 -0.51 34.82
C GLU A 512 -10.20 0.24 35.66
N THR A 513 -10.95 1.17 35.06
CA THR A 513 -11.86 2.09 35.79
C THR A 513 -13.35 1.76 35.66
N GLY A 514 -13.71 0.89 34.72
CA GLY A 514 -15.10 0.50 34.42
C GLY A 514 -15.83 1.42 33.42
N SER A 515 -15.23 2.54 33.01
CA SER A 515 -15.84 3.49 32.06
C SER A 515 -14.79 4.10 31.12
N PHE A 516 -15.20 4.50 29.91
CA PHE A 516 -14.32 5.25 29.02
C PHE A 516 -13.91 6.59 29.64
N PRO A 517 -12.73 7.14 29.29
CA PRO A 517 -12.38 8.50 29.67
C PRO A 517 -13.41 9.46 29.04
N PHE A 518 -13.86 10.44 29.81
CA PHE A 518 -14.81 11.44 29.34
C PHE A 518 -14.33 12.86 29.67
N ILE A 519 -14.81 13.83 28.89
CA ILE A 519 -14.65 15.25 29.15
C ILE A 519 -16.03 15.92 29.20
N GLN A 520 -16.17 16.90 30.10
CA GLN A 520 -17.40 17.67 30.25
C GLN A 520 -17.49 18.73 29.14
N VAL A 521 -18.63 18.76 28.46
CA VAL A 521 -18.95 19.73 27.41
C VAL A 521 -20.11 20.61 27.87
N VAL A 522 -19.84 21.90 28.05
CA VAL A 522 -20.86 22.89 28.40
C VAL A 522 -21.37 23.54 27.12
N VAL A 523 -22.69 23.49 26.93
CA VAL A 523 -23.37 24.06 25.77
C VAL A 523 -24.08 25.35 26.14
N PHE A 524 -24.11 26.31 25.22
CA PHE A 524 -24.77 27.61 25.38
C PHE A 524 -25.81 27.80 24.27
N GLY A 525 -26.93 28.43 24.62
CA GLY A 525 -28.01 28.73 23.67
C GLY A 525 -28.90 27.53 23.35
N GLU A 526 -29.61 27.64 22.22
CA GLU A 526 -30.49 26.60 21.69
C GLU A 526 -29.68 25.60 20.84
N PRO A 527 -30.21 24.40 20.54
CA PRO A 527 -29.50 23.42 19.73
C PRO A 527 -28.95 23.95 18.39
N ILE A 528 -29.63 24.91 17.75
CA ILE A 528 -29.15 25.52 16.50
C ILE A 528 -27.81 26.26 16.66
N ASP A 529 -27.54 26.75 17.87
CA ASP A 529 -26.39 27.60 18.20
C ASP A 529 -25.12 26.77 18.44
N TYR A 530 -25.25 25.63 19.14
CA TYR A 530 -24.11 24.83 19.56
C TYR A 530 -23.95 23.49 18.83
N LYS A 531 -25.00 22.93 18.20
CA LYS A 531 -25.01 21.53 17.74
C LYS A 531 -23.87 21.21 16.76
N ALA A 532 -23.58 22.10 15.82
CA ALA A 532 -22.48 21.91 14.87
C ALA A 532 -21.10 21.84 15.56
N ARG A 533 -20.86 22.68 16.58
CA ARG A 533 -19.63 22.69 17.38
C ARG A 533 -19.54 21.48 18.30
N LEU A 534 -20.67 21.09 18.88
CA LEU A 534 -20.77 19.88 19.69
C LEU A 534 -20.48 18.63 18.85
N ASP A 535 -21.07 18.50 17.66
CA ASP A 535 -20.86 17.35 16.78
C ASP A 535 -19.40 17.28 16.28
N PHE A 536 -18.81 18.44 15.93
CA PHE A 536 -17.38 18.53 15.63
C PHE A 536 -16.51 18.07 16.82
N THR A 537 -16.83 18.54 18.02
CA THR A 537 -16.10 18.22 19.26
C THR A 537 -16.23 16.75 19.61
N ALA A 538 -17.45 16.21 19.61
CA ALA A 538 -17.71 14.80 19.91
C ALA A 538 -17.00 13.89 18.90
N GLY A 539 -17.07 14.20 17.61
CA GLY A 539 -16.32 13.46 16.58
C GLY A 539 -14.80 13.62 16.69
N LEU A 540 -14.31 14.73 17.25
CA LEU A 540 -12.90 14.94 17.61
C LEU A 540 -12.46 14.02 18.75
N LEU A 541 -13.19 14.04 19.85
CA LEU A 541 -12.91 13.24 21.04
C LEU A 541 -13.03 11.73 20.78
N ALA A 542 -14.03 11.33 19.99
CA ALA A 542 -14.25 9.93 19.64
C ALA A 542 -13.03 9.28 18.95
N ALA A 543 -12.28 10.06 18.14
CA ALA A 543 -11.07 9.58 17.49
C ALA A 543 -9.96 9.18 18.49
N GLY A 544 -9.97 9.76 19.69
CA GLY A 544 -9.07 9.39 20.78
C GLY A 544 -9.70 8.46 21.81
N GLY A 545 -10.90 7.93 21.57
CA GLY A 545 -11.56 7.08 22.55
C GLY A 545 -12.14 7.85 23.74
N VAL A 546 -12.38 9.16 23.62
CA VAL A 546 -12.89 10.00 24.72
C VAL A 546 -14.37 10.32 24.51
N GLU A 547 -15.18 10.13 25.55
CA GLU A 547 -16.60 10.47 25.54
C GLU A 547 -16.83 11.97 25.79
N ALA A 548 -17.75 12.56 25.02
CA ALA A 548 -18.23 13.92 25.25
C ALA A 548 -19.48 13.88 26.13
N LYS A 549 -19.38 14.33 27.39
CA LYS A 549 -20.50 14.36 28.32
C LYS A 549 -21.05 15.77 28.44
N ILE A 550 -22.27 16.01 27.96
CA ILE A 550 -22.91 17.32 28.14
C ILE A 550 -23.17 17.53 29.63
N THR A 551 -22.73 18.66 30.18
CA THR A 551 -22.84 18.98 31.60
C THR A 551 -23.13 20.46 31.77
N ALA A 552 -23.96 20.82 32.75
CA ALA A 552 -24.19 22.22 33.10
C ALA A 552 -22.92 22.83 33.72
N MET A 553 -22.70 24.14 33.58
CA MET A 553 -21.46 24.78 34.04
C MET A 553 -21.27 24.68 35.57
N ASP A 554 -22.35 24.73 36.33
CA ASP A 554 -22.37 24.60 37.79
C ASP A 554 -22.17 23.15 38.28
N GLU A 555 -22.37 22.17 37.40
CA GLU A 555 -22.12 20.75 37.64
C GLU A 555 -20.72 20.29 37.17
N ALA A 556 -19.94 21.18 36.55
CA ALA A 556 -18.61 20.85 36.07
C ALA A 556 -17.65 20.55 37.25
N GLU A 557 -16.86 19.49 37.11
CA GLU A 557 -15.91 19.06 38.15
C GLU A 557 -14.72 20.03 38.20
N ALA A 558 -14.46 20.60 39.38
CA ALA A 558 -13.33 21.50 39.59
C ALA A 558 -12.00 20.82 39.22
N ASP A 559 -11.06 21.61 38.69
CA ASP A 559 -9.74 21.17 38.23
C ASP A 559 -9.74 20.17 37.05
N LYS A 560 -10.90 19.78 36.53
CA LYS A 560 -11.01 18.97 35.31
C LYS A 560 -11.19 19.83 34.05
N PRO A 561 -10.64 19.39 32.90
CA PRO A 561 -10.79 20.12 31.65
C PRO A 561 -12.25 20.18 31.19
N VAL A 562 -12.67 21.31 30.65
CA VAL A 562 -14.03 21.56 30.16
C VAL A 562 -13.99 22.15 28.74
N ILE A 563 -14.89 21.68 27.86
CA ILE A 563 -15.06 22.24 26.52
C ILE A 563 -16.35 23.06 26.44
N LEU A 564 -16.25 24.28 25.91
CA LEU A 564 -17.36 25.19 25.72
C LEU A 564 -17.84 25.15 24.26
N CYS A 565 -19.14 24.97 24.03
CA CYS A 565 -19.79 24.95 22.72
C CYS A 565 -20.94 25.95 22.67
N GLY A 566 -20.81 27.02 21.89
CA GLY A 566 -21.82 28.07 21.69
C GLY A 566 -21.43 28.93 20.49
N THR A 567 -22.13 30.05 20.26
CA THR A 567 -21.79 31.03 19.20
C THR A 567 -20.58 31.90 19.57
N ASP A 568 -20.03 32.62 18.59
CA ASP A 568 -18.95 33.59 18.84
C ASP A 568 -19.41 34.73 19.75
N GLU A 569 -20.68 35.14 19.65
CA GLU A 569 -21.27 36.19 20.47
C GLU A 569 -21.40 35.74 21.93
N GLU A 570 -21.86 34.51 22.16
CA GLU A 570 -22.02 33.95 23.50
C GLU A 570 -20.68 33.84 24.24
N TYR A 571 -19.61 33.44 23.57
CA TYR A 571 -18.29 33.41 24.20
C TYR A 571 -17.80 34.80 24.62
N GLY A 572 -18.18 35.85 23.91
CA GLY A 572 -17.85 37.24 24.27
C GLY A 572 -18.52 37.72 25.56
N LEU A 573 -19.57 37.03 26.01
CA LEU A 573 -20.32 37.36 27.22
C LEU A 573 -19.81 36.62 28.47
N LEU A 574 -18.93 35.62 28.31
CA LEU A 574 -18.43 34.79 29.41
C LEU A 574 -17.20 35.42 30.11
N ASP A 575 -17.16 35.32 31.44
CA ASP A 575 -15.95 35.62 32.22
C ASP A 575 -14.97 34.44 32.16
N LEU A 576 -14.31 34.29 31.01
CA LEU A 576 -13.37 33.20 30.75
C LEU A 576 -12.19 33.18 31.73
N LYS A 577 -11.81 34.34 32.29
CA LYS A 577 -10.72 34.43 33.26
C LYS A 577 -11.08 33.67 34.54
N ASN A 578 -12.22 34.00 35.14
CA ASN A 578 -12.68 33.32 36.36
C ASN A 578 -12.95 31.83 36.12
N LEU A 579 -13.51 31.47 34.97
CA LEU A 579 -13.70 30.07 34.59
C LEU A 579 -12.36 29.32 34.45
N SER A 580 -11.33 29.97 33.89
CA SER A 580 -10.00 29.37 33.70
C SER A 580 -9.22 29.14 34.99
N GLU A 581 -9.53 29.91 36.05
CA GLU A 581 -8.97 29.69 37.38
C GLU A 581 -9.51 28.41 38.05
N LYS A 582 -10.67 27.90 37.59
CA LYS A 582 -11.33 26.71 38.15
C LYS A 582 -11.16 25.47 37.28
N HIS A 583 -10.97 25.64 35.98
CA HIS A 583 -10.92 24.54 35.01
C HIS A 583 -9.93 24.87 33.88
N PRO A 584 -9.14 23.91 33.39
CA PRO A 584 -8.52 24.02 32.08
C PRO A 584 -9.60 24.15 30.98
N LEU A 585 -9.66 25.27 30.27
CA LEU A 585 -10.72 25.56 29.30
C LEU A 585 -10.32 25.31 27.85
N PHE A 586 -11.28 24.77 27.08
CA PHE A 586 -11.21 24.70 25.63
C PHE A 586 -12.47 25.30 24.97
N LEU A 587 -12.29 26.09 23.92
CA LEU A 587 -13.38 26.70 23.14
C LEU A 587 -13.52 26.01 21.79
N ALA A 588 -14.72 25.56 21.43
CA ALA A 588 -14.99 25.05 20.09
C ALA A 588 -15.12 26.21 19.08
N GLY A 589 -14.14 26.35 18.20
CA GLY A 589 -14.00 27.44 17.23
C GLY A 589 -12.58 28.02 17.26
N ARG A 590 -12.32 29.06 16.47
CA ARG A 590 -10.98 29.64 16.33
C ARG A 590 -10.90 30.98 17.05
N PHE A 591 -10.33 30.97 18.26
CA PHE A 591 -10.20 32.15 19.10
C PHE A 591 -8.74 32.40 19.50
N LYS A 592 -8.44 33.65 19.85
CA LYS A 592 -7.16 34.03 20.46
C LYS A 592 -7.46 34.57 21.85
N THR A 593 -7.12 33.81 22.87
CA THR A 593 -7.26 34.17 24.27
C THR A 593 -6.16 33.48 25.08
N GLU A 594 -5.73 34.10 26.18
CA GLU A 594 -4.76 33.51 27.11
C GLU A 594 -5.42 32.53 28.11
N TYR A 595 -6.75 32.55 28.21
CA TYR A 595 -7.52 31.80 29.20
C TYR A 595 -8.01 30.42 28.73
N ALA A 596 -8.01 30.16 27.42
CA ALA A 596 -8.54 28.91 26.86
C ALA A 596 -7.86 28.53 25.54
N ALA A 597 -7.66 27.23 25.33
CA ALA A 597 -7.21 26.69 24.05
C ALA A 597 -8.39 26.53 23.08
N SER A 598 -8.12 26.51 21.77
CA SER A 598 -9.16 26.45 20.73
C SER A 598 -9.20 25.08 20.05
N LEU A 599 -10.41 24.55 19.84
CA LEU A 599 -10.68 23.40 18.98
C LEU A 599 -11.24 23.87 17.63
N TYR A 600 -10.47 23.74 16.56
CA TYR A 600 -10.86 24.25 15.24
C TYR A 600 -10.40 23.34 14.10
N GLN A 601 -10.99 23.53 12.93
CA GLN A 601 -10.61 22.79 11.73
C GLN A 601 -9.14 23.06 11.34
N GLY A 602 -8.35 21.99 11.18
CA GLY A 602 -6.93 22.07 10.82
C GLY A 602 -5.96 22.10 12.01
N MET A 603 -6.44 22.06 13.25
CA MET A 603 -5.58 21.83 14.42
C MET A 603 -4.95 20.43 14.39
N ASN A 604 -3.83 20.24 15.09
CA ASN A 604 -3.26 18.91 15.31
C ASN A 604 -4.13 18.13 16.32
N VAL A 605 -5.09 17.34 15.80
CA VAL A 605 -6.05 16.59 16.61
C VAL A 605 -5.36 15.48 17.40
N HIS A 606 -4.39 14.79 16.80
CA HIS A 606 -3.67 13.71 17.47
C HIS A 606 -2.92 14.21 18.72
N GLU A 607 -2.16 15.31 18.57
CA GLU A 607 -1.43 15.93 19.68
C GLU A 607 -2.37 16.44 20.78
N PHE A 608 -3.47 17.09 20.38
CA PHE A 608 -4.49 17.51 21.33
C PHE A 608 -5.05 16.33 22.14
N LEU A 609 -5.42 15.24 21.48
CA LEU A 609 -5.98 14.05 22.14
C LEU A 609 -4.96 13.37 23.05
N LYS A 610 -3.70 13.28 22.63
CA LYS A 610 -2.61 12.75 23.46
C LYS A 610 -2.42 13.57 24.74
N ASN A 611 -2.42 14.89 24.62
CA ASN A 611 -2.32 15.78 25.78
C ASN A 611 -3.56 15.64 26.68
N LEU A 612 -4.75 15.53 26.08
CA LEU A 612 -5.99 15.32 26.82
C LEU A 612 -5.97 14.00 27.60
N HIS A 613 -5.48 12.90 27.00
CA HIS A 613 -5.30 11.62 27.70
C HIS A 613 -4.45 11.77 28.95
N SER A 614 -3.33 12.50 28.87
CA SER A 614 -2.49 12.76 30.04
C SER A 614 -3.23 13.53 31.15
N HIS A 615 -4.08 14.50 30.80
CA HIS A 615 -4.90 15.23 31.78
C HIS A 615 -6.02 14.37 32.39
N LEU A 616 -6.53 13.39 31.65
CA LEU A 616 -7.57 12.47 32.11
C LEU A 616 -7.01 11.24 32.84
N GLY A 617 -5.68 11.13 32.97
CA GLY A 617 -5.03 10.00 33.64
C GLY A 617 -4.99 8.71 32.81
N VAL A 618 -5.17 8.80 31.49
CA VAL A 618 -5.05 7.68 30.55
C VAL A 618 -3.56 7.44 30.25
N LYS A 619 -3.09 6.20 30.43
CA LYS A 619 -1.67 5.80 30.31
C LYS A 619 -1.31 5.12 28.99
#